data_AF-A0A2E8HV42-F1
#
_entry.id   AF-A0A2E8HV42-F1
#
_cell.length_a   1.000
_cell.length_b   1.000
_cell.length_c   1.000
_cell.angle_alpha   90.00
_cell.angle_beta   90.00
_cell.angle_gamma   90.00
#
_symmetry.space_group_name_H-M   'P 1'
#
loop_
_entity.id
_entity.type
_entity.pdbx_description
1 polymer ?
#
loop_
_entity_poly.entity_id
_entity_poly.type
_entity_poly.pdbx_seq_one_letter_code
_entity_poly.pdbx_strand_id
1 'polypeptide(L)'
;MRILMALFIICTTCFAQEVVVVEKSGHSKNRLDLIFIGDHYLENEMTNEIGHFPHDVDRVWNNLISNYQIYNRYKNFFNVSRIDYSLEIDYKTLSTNEQSDQLFQICSELNASCDVVNIFVAQSPNRIEPYNAGTANTFKKITLQAPWATTFSHELGHVLAQNADEYKTTHSAWSLDFFTNIAASREIALQKWGHWTGYTDPWSGYFVSEPYIREGTDYYRPTSSDTIMQNSNTGDFDAVSREHLILGIYDYVQPIDSYSISSDSISVQVVDEQVISTAWLVDGQIVSQSKQFNLNDYVLYNDSIVTLVAWDNCLNTDYSTDDRGGWIRKDDQNKTWQSVSWQVADLQETQYNFNLNNIIKLSNNKFFDESIDMGHHGMDSGYSRFVNNSDYSESSDSSAPVQSEWIWGDSYMGWIFYPAGSINNTWIYHLNFGTWIYISMGEGAWCHFRGSWKWTSPEVYPYFYNYDTSTWEYFSQG
;
A
#
# COMPACT_ATOMS: atom_id res chain seq x y z
N MET A 1 36.84 -3.92 63.28
CA MET A 1 35.84 -4.75 62.58
C MET A 1 35.56 -4.08 61.24
N ARG A 2 36.27 -4.49 60.18
CA ARG A 2 36.13 -3.94 58.82
C ARG A 2 35.01 -4.72 58.13
N ILE A 3 33.91 -4.05 57.78
CA ILE A 3 32.82 -4.65 57.00
C ILE A 3 33.22 -4.51 55.53
N LEU A 4 33.58 -5.65 54.91
CA LEU A 4 33.66 -5.79 53.46
C LEU A 4 32.25 -5.62 52.90
N MET A 5 32.02 -4.56 52.13
CA MET A 5 30.85 -4.39 51.30
C MET A 5 31.15 -5.06 49.96
N ALA A 6 30.71 -6.32 49.81
CA ALA A 6 30.78 -7.05 48.56
C ALA A 6 29.80 -6.43 47.56
N LEU A 7 30.34 -5.75 46.56
CA LEU A 7 29.61 -5.26 45.40
C LEU A 7 29.27 -6.49 44.53
N PHE A 8 28.09 -7.07 44.73
CA PHE A 8 27.53 -8.07 43.81
C PHE A 8 27.07 -7.33 42.56
N ILE A 9 27.95 -7.23 41.56
CA ILE A 9 27.54 -6.93 40.19
C ILE A 9 26.85 -8.20 39.70
N ILE A 10 25.52 -8.21 39.76
CA ILE A 10 24.71 -9.18 39.01
C ILE A 10 24.90 -8.80 37.55
N CYS A 11 25.92 -9.38 36.93
CA CYS A 11 26.04 -9.42 35.49
C CYS A 11 24.98 -10.45 35.05
N THR A 12 23.74 -9.99 34.88
CA THR A 12 22.78 -10.73 34.07
C THR A 12 23.45 -10.89 32.72
N THR A 13 23.84 -12.12 32.41
CA THR A 13 24.22 -12.51 31.06
C THR A 13 22.98 -12.25 30.21
N CYS A 14 22.92 -11.07 29.61
CA CYS A 14 22.04 -10.82 28.48
C CYS A 14 22.49 -11.83 27.43
N PHE A 15 21.76 -12.94 27.31
CA PHE A 15 21.96 -13.86 26.22
C PHE A 15 21.80 -13.03 24.94
N ALA A 16 22.84 -13.04 24.10
CA ALA A 16 22.75 -12.41 22.79
C ALA A 16 21.60 -13.07 22.05
N GLN A 17 20.49 -12.36 21.97
CA GLN A 17 19.25 -12.80 21.39
C GLN A 17 19.44 -12.82 19.88
N GLU A 18 19.26 -14.00 19.29
CA GLU A 18 19.56 -14.24 17.89
C GLU A 18 18.31 -13.99 17.04
N VAL A 19 18.47 -13.19 15.97
CA VAL A 19 17.47 -13.11 14.91
C VAL A 19 17.59 -14.38 14.08
N VAL A 20 16.59 -15.24 14.14
CA VAL A 20 16.51 -16.49 13.39
C VAL A 20 15.76 -16.24 12.09
N VAL A 21 16.42 -16.47 10.97
CA VAL A 21 15.80 -16.37 9.64
C VAL A 21 14.92 -17.59 9.40
N VAL A 22 13.64 -17.36 9.12
CA VAL A 22 12.65 -18.39 8.76
C VAL A 22 12.56 -18.52 7.24
N GLU A 23 12.49 -17.40 6.53
CA GLU A 23 12.50 -17.33 5.07
C GLU A 23 13.32 -16.10 4.63
N LYS A 24 14.19 -16.27 3.62
CA LYS A 24 14.97 -15.17 3.06
C LYS A 24 14.89 -15.17 1.55
N SER A 25 14.00 -14.32 1.04
CA SER A 25 13.73 -14.20 -0.39
C SER A 25 14.58 -13.12 -1.08
N GLY A 26 15.23 -12.24 -0.32
CA GLY A 26 16.08 -11.20 -0.88
C GLY A 26 16.67 -10.24 0.15
N HIS A 27 17.22 -9.12 -0.34
CA HIS A 27 17.71 -8.06 0.53
C HIS A 27 16.54 -7.26 1.11
N SER A 28 16.55 -6.99 2.42
CA SER A 28 15.56 -6.17 3.14
C SER A 28 15.28 -4.77 2.55
N LYS A 29 16.15 -4.25 1.67
CA LYS A 29 15.90 -2.98 0.97
C LYS A 29 14.81 -3.08 -0.10
N ASN A 30 14.48 -4.30 -0.52
CA ASN A 30 13.47 -4.56 -1.54
C ASN A 30 12.56 -5.73 -1.16
N ARG A 31 12.36 -5.95 0.14
CA ARG A 31 11.49 -6.99 0.68
C ARG A 31 10.70 -6.41 1.84
N LEU A 32 9.53 -6.96 2.07
CA LEU A 32 8.77 -6.72 3.28
C LEU A 32 9.27 -7.67 4.36
N ASP A 33 9.98 -7.16 5.37
CA ASP A 33 10.46 -7.98 6.48
C ASP A 33 9.32 -8.20 7.51
N LEU A 34 8.91 -9.46 7.68
CA LEU A 34 8.00 -9.92 8.73
C LEU A 34 8.84 -10.45 9.90
N ILE A 35 8.75 -9.80 11.06
CA ILE A 35 9.49 -10.21 12.25
C ILE A 35 8.54 -10.68 13.33
N PHE A 36 8.62 -11.97 13.67
CA PHE A 36 7.87 -12.58 14.77
C PHE A 36 8.66 -12.47 16.08
N ILE A 37 7.99 -12.08 17.16
CA ILE A 37 8.55 -12.00 18.51
C ILE A 37 7.66 -12.84 19.42
N GLY A 38 8.29 -13.73 20.19
CA GLY A 38 7.60 -14.55 21.17
C GLY A 38 7.18 -13.71 22.37
N ASP A 39 5.89 -13.67 22.67
CA ASP A 39 5.36 -13.07 23.90
C ASP A 39 4.77 -14.14 24.80
N HIS A 40 5.16 -14.09 26.07
CA HIS A 40 4.77 -15.05 27.11
C HIS A 40 5.12 -16.52 26.84
N TYR A 41 6.04 -16.79 25.91
CA TYR A 41 6.67 -18.11 25.81
C TYR A 41 7.74 -18.25 26.88
N LEU A 42 7.67 -19.35 27.64
CA LEU A 42 8.70 -19.71 28.60
C LEU A 42 10.01 -20.04 27.89
N GLU A 43 11.15 -19.92 28.57
CA GLU A 43 12.48 -20.22 28.00
C GLU A 43 12.54 -21.60 27.33
N ASN A 44 11.90 -22.62 27.90
CA ASN A 44 11.82 -23.97 27.31
C ASN A 44 10.87 -24.05 26.10
N GLU A 45 9.93 -23.13 25.95
CA GLU A 45 9.04 -23.00 24.80
C GLU A 45 9.66 -22.21 23.63
N MET A 46 10.85 -21.63 23.82
CA MET A 46 11.58 -20.86 22.81
C MET A 46 12.61 -21.68 22.03
N THR A 47 12.95 -22.90 22.48
CA THR A 47 14.02 -23.72 21.87
C THR A 47 13.52 -24.64 20.74
N ASN A 48 14.32 -24.89 19.70
CA ASN A 48 13.90 -25.70 18.54
C ASN A 48 13.59 -27.19 18.82
N GLU A 49 13.95 -27.73 20.00
CA GLU A 49 13.76 -29.16 20.30
C GLU A 49 12.37 -29.49 20.86
N ILE A 50 11.74 -28.54 21.56
CA ILE A 50 10.42 -28.69 22.24
C ILE A 50 9.56 -27.42 22.08
N GLY A 51 10.11 -26.34 21.52
CA GLY A 51 9.58 -24.99 21.63
C GLY A 51 8.37 -24.73 20.76
N HIS A 52 7.30 -24.27 21.41
CA HIS A 52 6.07 -23.89 20.75
C HIS A 52 6.26 -22.67 19.82
N PHE A 53 7.07 -21.67 20.21
CA PHE A 53 7.20 -20.45 19.40
C PHE A 53 7.82 -20.67 18.01
N PRO A 54 8.97 -21.38 17.88
CA PRO A 54 9.50 -21.78 16.58
C PRO A 54 8.46 -22.44 15.66
N HIS A 55 7.75 -23.44 16.19
CA HIS A 55 6.74 -24.18 15.45
C HIS A 55 5.51 -23.32 15.11
N ASP A 56 5.16 -22.38 15.97
CA ASP A 56 4.03 -21.48 15.78
C ASP A 56 4.32 -20.47 14.65
N VAL A 57 5.54 -19.94 14.58
CA VAL A 57 5.98 -19.08 13.47
C VAL A 57 5.98 -19.86 12.14
N ASP A 58 6.60 -21.05 12.12
CA ASP A 58 6.62 -21.90 10.93
C ASP A 58 5.20 -22.26 10.49
N ARG A 59 4.31 -22.58 11.45
CA ARG A 59 2.93 -22.91 11.15
C ARG A 59 2.18 -21.72 10.58
N VAL A 60 2.33 -20.53 11.15
CA VAL A 60 1.68 -19.31 10.63
C VAL A 60 2.16 -19.06 9.20
N TRP A 61 3.47 -19.00 8.97
CA TRP A 61 4.01 -18.71 7.64
C TRP A 61 3.61 -19.76 6.60
N ASN A 62 3.79 -21.04 6.90
CA ASN A 62 3.46 -22.12 5.96
C ASN A 62 1.95 -22.20 5.67
N ASN A 63 1.10 -22.00 6.68
CA ASN A 63 -0.35 -21.96 6.47
C ASN A 63 -0.78 -20.69 5.71
N LEU A 64 -0.09 -19.57 5.90
CA LEU A 64 -0.37 -18.34 5.17
C LEU A 64 -0.15 -18.53 3.67
N ILE A 65 1.03 -19.03 3.27
CA ILE A 65 1.36 -19.24 1.86
C ILE A 65 0.61 -20.42 1.23
N SER A 66 0.15 -21.41 2.01
CA SER A 66 -0.58 -22.55 1.46
C SER A 66 -2.09 -22.33 1.35
N ASN A 67 -2.68 -21.58 2.28
CA ASN A 67 -4.13 -21.37 2.32
C ASN A 67 -4.59 -20.17 1.50
N TYR A 68 -3.72 -19.19 1.26
CA TYR A 68 -4.08 -17.92 0.63
C TYR A 68 -3.24 -17.67 -0.61
N GLN A 69 -3.90 -17.54 -1.75
CA GLN A 69 -3.20 -17.40 -3.04
C GLN A 69 -2.35 -16.14 -3.10
N ILE A 70 -2.80 -15.04 -2.47
CA ILE A 70 -2.04 -13.81 -2.46
C ILE A 70 -0.63 -14.03 -1.87
N TYR A 71 -0.52 -14.61 -0.69
CA TYR A 71 0.80 -14.84 -0.10
C TYR A 71 1.58 -15.95 -0.79
N ASN A 72 0.92 -16.95 -1.37
CA ASN A 72 1.60 -17.95 -2.21
C ASN A 72 2.32 -17.29 -3.40
N ARG A 73 1.60 -16.42 -4.13
CA ARG A 73 2.10 -15.71 -5.30
C ARG A 73 3.22 -14.74 -4.92
N TYR A 74 3.02 -13.95 -3.86
CA TYR A 74 3.96 -12.91 -3.45
C TYR A 74 4.97 -13.39 -2.40
N LYS A 75 5.12 -14.69 -2.12
CA LYS A 75 6.00 -15.18 -1.04
C LYS A 75 7.44 -14.65 -1.14
N ASN A 76 7.96 -14.50 -2.36
CA ASN A 76 9.31 -14.01 -2.62
C ASN A 76 9.47 -12.50 -2.36
N PHE A 77 8.38 -11.77 -2.07
CA PHE A 77 8.38 -10.36 -1.71
C PHE A 77 8.61 -10.16 -0.21
N PHE A 78 8.57 -11.23 0.56
CA PHE A 78 8.74 -11.21 2.01
C PHE A 78 10.09 -11.81 2.41
N ASN A 79 10.68 -11.25 3.45
CA ASN A 79 11.58 -12.00 4.32
C ASN A 79 10.84 -12.29 5.61
N VAL A 80 11.06 -13.47 6.18
CA VAL A 80 10.46 -13.86 7.45
C VAL A 80 11.57 -14.19 8.43
N SER A 81 11.53 -13.53 9.57
CA SER A 81 12.45 -13.79 10.66
C SER A 81 11.66 -13.90 11.95
N ARG A 82 12.27 -14.54 12.94
CA ARG A 82 11.78 -14.49 14.31
C ARG A 82 12.90 -14.10 15.25
N ILE A 83 12.50 -13.56 16.37
CA ILE A 83 13.38 -13.18 17.45
C ILE A 83 12.99 -14.04 18.63
N ASP A 84 13.90 -14.94 19.01
CA ASP A 84 13.67 -15.86 20.11
C ASP A 84 13.90 -15.12 21.45
N TYR A 85 12.94 -14.28 21.83
CA TYR A 85 12.90 -13.55 23.09
C TYR A 85 11.86 -14.08 24.05
N SER A 86 12.26 -14.41 25.29
CA SER A 86 11.32 -14.62 26.38
C SER A 86 11.02 -13.26 27.01
N LEU A 87 9.95 -12.61 26.56
CA LEU A 87 9.43 -11.41 27.22
C LEU A 87 8.69 -11.80 28.50
N GLU A 88 9.26 -11.44 29.65
CA GLU A 88 8.51 -11.35 30.93
C GLU A 88 7.79 -9.99 31.05
N ILE A 89 7.44 -9.36 29.93
CA ILE A 89 6.74 -8.07 29.94
C ILE A 89 5.26 -8.35 30.20
N ASP A 90 4.76 -7.90 31.34
CA ASP A 90 3.33 -7.87 31.60
C ASP A 90 2.69 -6.75 30.77
N TYR A 91 2.42 -7.05 29.50
CA TYR A 91 1.81 -6.15 28.52
C TYR A 91 0.51 -5.50 29.01
N LYS A 92 -0.13 -6.04 30.05
CA LYS A 92 -1.36 -5.51 30.65
C LYS A 92 -1.18 -4.19 31.39
N THR A 93 0.05 -3.90 31.83
CA THR A 93 0.32 -2.70 32.65
C THR A 93 0.90 -1.54 31.86
N LEU A 94 1.30 -1.78 30.61
CA LEU A 94 1.90 -0.79 29.72
C LEU A 94 0.89 -0.20 28.76
N SER A 95 0.94 1.11 28.56
CA SER A 95 0.26 1.80 27.47
C SER A 95 0.81 1.36 26.10
N THR A 96 0.01 1.52 25.05
CA THR A 96 0.40 1.16 23.67
C THR A 96 1.70 1.82 23.21
N ASN A 97 1.98 3.03 23.70
CA ASN A 97 3.22 3.76 23.43
C ASN A 97 4.42 3.12 24.14
N GLU A 98 4.29 2.79 25.43
CA GLU A 98 5.35 2.12 26.20
C GLU A 98 5.70 0.74 25.61
N GLN A 99 4.69 0.01 25.13
CA GLN A 99 4.90 -1.25 24.42
C GLN A 99 5.67 -1.04 23.11
N SER A 100 5.35 0.01 22.36
CA SER A 100 6.00 0.33 21.09
C SER A 100 7.45 0.79 21.29
N ASP A 101 7.69 1.61 22.32
CA ASP A 101 9.03 2.08 22.69
C ASP A 101 9.94 0.92 23.10
N GLN A 102 9.41 -0.05 23.87
CA GLN A 102 10.17 -1.26 24.23
C GLN A 102 10.47 -2.15 23.02
N LEU A 103 9.49 -2.35 22.13
CA LEU A 103 9.72 -3.12 20.89
C LEU A 103 10.75 -2.43 19.99
N PHE A 104 10.70 -1.10 19.89
CA PHE A 104 11.69 -0.31 19.17
C PHE A 104 13.08 -0.47 19.79
N GLN A 105 13.17 -0.38 21.11
CA GLN A 105 14.40 -0.58 21.84
C GLN A 105 14.99 -1.97 21.56
N ILE A 106 14.18 -3.03 21.66
CA ILE A 106 14.60 -4.41 21.35
C ILE A 106 15.13 -4.51 19.91
N CYS A 107 14.39 -3.98 18.93
CA CYS A 107 14.84 -4.02 17.53
C CYS A 107 16.15 -3.26 17.31
N SER A 108 16.31 -2.11 17.96
CA SER A 108 17.51 -1.29 17.88
C SER A 108 18.73 -1.96 18.54
N GLU A 109 18.52 -2.65 19.67
CA GLU A 109 19.56 -3.36 20.41
C GLU A 109 20.03 -4.62 19.68
N LEU A 110 19.14 -5.27 18.95
CA LEU A 110 19.45 -6.46 18.16
C LEU A 110 20.26 -6.16 16.89
N ASN A 111 20.52 -4.88 16.59
CA ASN A 111 21.16 -4.44 15.35
C ASN A 111 20.53 -5.11 14.11
N ALA A 112 19.24 -5.42 14.21
CA ALA A 112 18.48 -6.00 13.12
C ALA A 112 18.50 -4.95 12.02
N SER A 113 19.27 -5.20 10.96
CA SER A 113 19.44 -4.32 9.81
C SER A 113 18.18 -4.31 8.94
N CYS A 114 17.02 -4.13 9.57
CA CYS A 114 15.71 -4.19 8.98
C CYS A 114 15.26 -2.75 8.77
N ASP A 115 15.30 -2.30 7.52
CA ASP A 115 14.97 -0.92 7.13
C ASP A 115 13.45 -0.66 7.23
N VAL A 116 12.62 -1.70 7.38
CA VAL A 116 11.18 -1.60 7.59
C VAL A 116 10.70 -2.80 8.42
N VAL A 117 10.13 -2.57 9.61
CA VAL A 117 9.69 -3.68 10.47
C VAL A 117 8.18 -3.62 10.70
N ASN A 118 7.47 -4.62 10.19
CA ASN A 118 6.19 -5.02 10.78
C ASN A 118 6.52 -6.03 11.88
N ILE A 119 6.29 -5.62 13.14
CA ILE A 119 6.59 -6.45 14.31
C ILE A 119 5.33 -7.23 14.68
N PHE A 120 5.45 -8.54 14.69
CA PHE A 120 4.38 -9.45 15.07
C PHE A 120 4.69 -10.03 16.44
N VAL A 121 3.76 -9.88 17.36
CA VAL A 121 3.87 -10.42 18.71
C VAL A 121 2.92 -11.61 18.79
N ALA A 122 3.45 -12.83 18.75
CA ALA A 122 2.65 -14.04 18.91
C ALA A 122 2.54 -14.38 20.39
N GLN A 123 1.33 -14.59 20.90
CA GLN A 123 1.10 -15.03 22.28
C GLN A 123 0.91 -16.55 22.35
N SER A 124 1.36 -17.14 23.46
CA SER A 124 1.22 -18.58 23.72
C SER A 124 -0.25 -19.07 23.62
N PRO A 125 -0.52 -20.22 22.96
CA PRO A 125 -1.87 -20.70 22.64
C PRO A 125 -2.77 -21.03 23.86
N ASN A 126 -2.23 -21.01 25.09
CA ASN A 126 -2.95 -21.35 26.32
C ASN A 126 -3.48 -20.12 27.10
N ARG A 127 -3.34 -18.89 26.58
CA ARG A 127 -3.88 -17.68 27.22
C ARG A 127 -4.70 -16.85 26.24
N ILE A 128 -6.02 -16.95 26.37
CA ILE A 128 -7.01 -16.25 25.54
C ILE A 128 -7.31 -14.88 26.17
N GLU A 129 -6.74 -13.78 25.66
CA GLU A 129 -7.30 -12.43 25.87
C GLU A 129 -7.32 -11.59 24.57
N PRO A 130 -8.37 -10.79 24.31
CA PRO A 130 -8.49 -9.99 23.10
C PRO A 130 -7.76 -8.64 23.23
N TYR A 131 -6.93 -8.26 22.25
CA TYR A 131 -6.40 -6.90 22.14
C TYR A 131 -6.30 -6.46 20.68
N ASN A 132 -7.03 -5.38 20.34
CA ASN A 132 -6.95 -4.70 19.05
C ASN A 132 -5.72 -3.78 19.01
N ALA A 133 -4.85 -3.92 18.02
CA ALA A 133 -3.67 -3.08 17.88
C ALA A 133 -3.97 -1.80 17.08
N GLY A 134 -3.62 -0.65 17.65
CA GLY A 134 -3.64 0.66 17.01
C GLY A 134 -2.33 1.02 16.30
N THR A 135 -2.42 1.96 15.36
CA THR A 135 -1.34 2.47 14.51
C THR A 135 -0.42 3.47 15.22
N ALA A 136 0.90 3.25 15.15
CA ALA A 136 1.92 4.28 15.37
C ALA A 136 2.90 4.32 14.17
N ASN A 137 3.29 5.53 13.77
CA ASN A 137 3.69 5.90 12.39
C ASN A 137 5.09 5.47 11.91
N THR A 138 5.72 4.48 12.55
CA THR A 138 7.00 3.91 12.09
C THR A 138 7.06 2.38 12.14
N PHE A 139 6.15 1.74 12.87
CA PHE A 139 6.04 0.29 13.02
C PHE A 139 4.57 -0.11 13.04
N LYS A 140 4.18 -1.08 12.22
CA LYS A 140 2.83 -1.65 12.30
C LYS A 140 2.92 -2.91 13.17
N LYS A 141 2.25 -2.86 14.32
CA LYS A 141 2.21 -3.95 15.31
C LYS A 141 0.97 -4.81 15.08
N ILE A 142 1.16 -6.12 15.06
CA ILE A 142 0.07 -7.09 15.09
C ILE A 142 0.29 -8.00 16.31
N THR A 143 -0.75 -8.17 17.12
CA THR A 143 -0.75 -9.09 18.26
C THR A 143 -1.67 -10.26 17.96
N LEU A 144 -1.13 -11.48 18.00
CA LEU A 144 -1.89 -12.69 17.75
C LEU A 144 -2.16 -13.41 19.05
N GLN A 145 -3.44 -13.65 19.35
CA GLN A 145 -3.87 -14.48 20.47
C GLN A 145 -3.59 -15.97 20.24
N ALA A 146 -3.59 -16.38 18.97
CA ALA A 146 -3.23 -17.71 18.55
C ALA A 146 -2.46 -17.65 17.22
N PRO A 147 -1.52 -18.57 16.98
CA PRO A 147 -0.73 -18.67 15.75
C PRO A 147 -1.55 -19.25 14.59
N TRP A 148 -2.66 -18.61 14.27
CA TRP A 148 -3.51 -18.95 13.14
C TRP A 148 -3.19 -18.03 11.96
N ALA A 149 -2.87 -18.63 10.83
CA ALA A 149 -2.61 -17.87 9.60
C ALA A 149 -3.81 -17.04 9.15
N THR A 150 -5.03 -17.44 9.50
CA THR A 150 -6.25 -16.72 9.13
C THR A 150 -6.39 -15.40 9.87
N THR A 151 -6.18 -15.40 11.18
CA THR A 151 -6.09 -14.17 11.99
C THR A 151 -4.92 -13.32 11.54
N PHE A 152 -3.74 -13.92 11.32
CA PHE A 152 -2.59 -13.19 10.81
C PHE A 152 -2.88 -12.48 9.48
N SER A 153 -3.55 -13.18 8.55
CA SER A 153 -3.93 -12.62 7.27
C SER A 153 -4.94 -11.48 7.43
N HIS A 154 -5.96 -11.63 8.27
CA HIS A 154 -6.92 -10.56 8.60
C HIS A 154 -6.20 -9.27 9.04
N GLU A 155 -5.27 -9.41 9.98
CA GLU A 155 -4.50 -8.28 10.52
C GLU A 155 -3.56 -7.65 9.47
N LEU A 156 -2.94 -8.46 8.60
CA LEU A 156 -2.19 -7.95 7.46
C LEU A 156 -3.07 -7.13 6.51
N GLY A 157 -4.37 -7.45 6.40
CA GLY A 157 -5.35 -6.64 5.68
C GLY A 157 -5.46 -5.21 6.22
N HIS A 158 -5.51 -5.04 7.55
CA HIS A 158 -5.49 -3.70 8.15
C HIS A 158 -4.17 -2.98 7.88
N VAL A 159 -3.05 -3.68 8.11
CA VAL A 159 -1.71 -3.13 8.09
C VAL A 159 -1.29 -2.70 6.68
N LEU A 160 -1.49 -3.54 5.68
CA LEU A 160 -0.98 -3.29 4.32
C LEU A 160 -2.04 -2.66 3.43
N ALA A 161 -3.31 -3.00 3.59
CA ALA A 161 -4.37 -2.57 2.69
C ALA A 161 -5.29 -1.49 3.27
N GLN A 162 -5.15 -1.12 4.54
CA GLN A 162 -6.12 -0.26 5.24
C GLN A 162 -7.56 -0.79 5.11
N ASN A 163 -7.73 -2.11 5.15
CA ASN A 163 -9.06 -2.70 5.23
C ASN A 163 -9.68 -2.37 6.60
N ALA A 164 -10.99 -2.19 6.66
CA ALA A 164 -11.78 -2.17 7.87
C ALA A 164 -12.25 -3.59 8.24
N ASP A 165 -12.61 -3.75 9.51
CA ASP A 165 -13.40 -4.89 9.97
C ASP A 165 -14.81 -4.82 9.37
N GLU A 166 -15.19 -5.82 8.58
CA GLU A 166 -16.54 -5.87 8.03
C GLU A 166 -17.55 -6.42 9.04
N TYR A 167 -17.14 -7.12 10.11
CA TYR A 167 -18.11 -7.62 11.09
C TYR A 167 -18.74 -6.54 11.96
N LYS A 168 -18.13 -5.35 12.08
CA LYS A 168 -18.63 -4.28 12.94
C LYS A 168 -19.98 -3.77 12.46
N THR A 169 -20.88 -3.45 13.39
CA THR A 169 -22.18 -2.84 13.04
C THR A 169 -22.06 -1.36 12.76
N THR A 170 -21.06 -0.69 13.34
CA THR A 170 -20.85 0.75 13.22
C THR A 170 -19.36 1.06 13.19
N HIS A 171 -18.99 2.05 12.39
CA HIS A 171 -17.67 2.68 12.39
C HIS A 171 -17.80 4.17 12.74
N SER A 172 -16.70 4.81 13.13
CA SER A 172 -16.72 6.27 13.22
C SER A 172 -16.88 6.85 11.82
N ALA A 173 -17.75 7.85 11.66
CA ALA A 173 -18.06 8.44 10.35
C ALA A 173 -16.80 8.90 9.58
N TRP A 174 -15.81 9.46 10.29
CA TRP A 174 -14.55 9.90 9.68
C TRP A 174 -13.69 8.76 9.14
N SER A 175 -13.86 7.52 9.63
CA SER A 175 -13.03 6.37 9.22
C SER A 175 -13.56 5.65 7.99
N LEU A 176 -14.87 5.76 7.69
CA LEU A 176 -15.51 5.10 6.55
C LEU A 176 -14.88 5.51 5.21
N ASP A 177 -14.45 6.76 5.10
CA ASP A 177 -13.84 7.26 3.87
C ASP A 177 -12.34 6.94 3.80
N PHE A 178 -11.71 6.66 4.93
CA PHE A 178 -10.29 6.27 5.01
C PHE A 178 -10.05 4.81 4.58
N PHE A 179 -10.89 3.88 5.04
CA PHE A 179 -10.70 2.46 4.76
C PHE A 179 -10.98 2.09 3.31
N THR A 180 -10.28 1.09 2.79
CA THR A 180 -10.34 0.76 1.36
C THR A 180 -11.52 -0.13 0.98
N ASN A 181 -11.97 -1.02 1.88
CA ASN A 181 -13.05 -1.99 1.64
C ASN A 181 -14.39 -1.61 2.27
N ILE A 182 -14.55 -0.38 2.78
CA ILE A 182 -15.85 0.16 3.20
C ILE A 182 -16.02 1.63 2.78
N ALA A 183 -17.27 2.10 2.74
CA ALA A 183 -17.60 3.47 2.35
C ALA A 183 -18.87 3.99 3.02
N ALA A 184 -18.91 5.30 3.27
CA ALA A 184 -20.06 5.97 3.88
C ALA A 184 -21.24 6.15 2.91
N SER A 185 -20.98 6.22 1.60
CA SER A 185 -22.01 6.39 0.58
C SER A 185 -21.79 5.46 -0.63
N ARG A 186 -22.84 5.30 -1.44
CA ARG A 186 -22.78 4.54 -2.68
C ARG A 186 -21.81 5.18 -3.67
N GLU A 187 -21.79 6.51 -3.73
CA GLU A 187 -20.90 7.28 -4.60
C GLU A 187 -19.44 7.05 -4.24
N ILE A 188 -19.11 7.08 -2.94
CA ILE A 188 -17.75 6.83 -2.46
C ILE A 188 -17.35 5.37 -2.71
N ALA A 189 -18.25 4.42 -2.49
CA ALA A 189 -18.02 3.01 -2.82
C ALA A 189 -17.67 2.82 -4.32
N LEU A 190 -18.42 3.45 -5.22
CA LEU A 190 -18.16 3.39 -6.65
C LEU A 190 -16.86 4.09 -7.06
N GLN A 191 -16.46 5.15 -6.37
CA GLN A 191 -15.16 5.79 -6.60
C GLN A 191 -14.00 4.90 -6.17
N LYS A 192 -14.16 4.17 -5.07
CA LYS A 192 -13.11 3.29 -4.52
C LYS A 192 -12.98 1.99 -5.31
N TRP A 193 -14.09 1.32 -5.61
CA TRP A 193 -14.06 -0.03 -6.21
C TRP A 193 -15.12 -0.26 -7.29
N GLY A 194 -15.69 0.79 -7.89
CA GLY A 194 -16.66 0.67 -8.97
C GLY A 194 -16.13 -0.14 -10.16
N HIS A 195 -14.81 -0.11 -10.41
CA HIS A 195 -14.12 -0.89 -11.44
C HIS A 195 -14.09 -2.40 -11.19
N TRP A 196 -14.46 -2.85 -9.99
CA TRP A 196 -14.65 -4.27 -9.66
C TRP A 196 -16.09 -4.74 -9.76
N THR A 197 -17.08 -3.84 -9.90
CA THR A 197 -18.50 -4.20 -9.94
C THR A 197 -18.78 -5.24 -11.02
N GLY A 198 -19.46 -6.33 -10.66
CA GLY A 198 -19.77 -7.43 -11.57
C GLY A 198 -18.66 -8.48 -11.69
N TYR A 199 -17.54 -8.32 -11.01
CA TYR A 199 -16.49 -9.33 -10.97
C TYR A 199 -16.84 -10.49 -10.03
N THR A 200 -16.72 -11.72 -10.53
CA THR A 200 -16.65 -12.92 -9.68
C THR A 200 -15.21 -13.38 -9.63
N ASP A 201 -14.66 -13.43 -8.43
CA ASP A 201 -13.34 -14.00 -8.19
C ASP A 201 -13.34 -15.50 -8.50
N PRO A 202 -12.54 -15.98 -9.47
CA PRO A 202 -12.50 -17.39 -9.82
C PRO A 202 -11.95 -18.28 -8.70
N TRP A 203 -11.25 -17.72 -7.71
CA TRP A 203 -10.65 -18.49 -6.62
C TRP A 203 -11.56 -18.61 -5.41
N SER A 204 -12.02 -17.46 -4.88
CA SER A 204 -12.89 -17.42 -3.71
C SER A 204 -14.37 -17.65 -4.06
N GLY A 205 -14.75 -17.45 -5.33
CA GLY A 205 -16.15 -17.39 -5.76
C GLY A 205 -16.86 -16.11 -5.33
N TYR A 206 -16.15 -15.15 -4.74
CA TYR A 206 -16.75 -13.93 -4.21
C TYR A 206 -17.15 -13.01 -5.36
N PHE A 207 -18.40 -12.60 -5.35
CA PHE A 207 -18.94 -11.65 -6.29
C PHE A 207 -18.87 -10.25 -5.71
N VAL A 208 -18.20 -9.34 -6.41
CA VAL A 208 -18.26 -7.91 -6.11
C VAL A 208 -19.57 -7.38 -6.69
N SER A 209 -20.52 -7.13 -5.79
CA SER A 209 -21.82 -6.60 -6.16
C SER A 209 -21.74 -5.10 -6.42
N GLU A 210 -22.85 -4.52 -6.88
CA GLU A 210 -23.11 -3.10 -6.60
C GLU A 210 -22.89 -2.82 -5.09
N PRO A 211 -22.53 -1.59 -4.69
CA PRO A 211 -22.26 -1.27 -3.29
C PRO A 211 -23.30 -1.87 -2.35
N TYR A 212 -22.85 -2.82 -1.52
CA TYR A 212 -23.73 -3.67 -0.70
C TYR A 212 -23.73 -3.19 0.74
N ILE A 213 -24.91 -3.08 1.35
CA ILE A 213 -25.10 -2.81 2.78
C ILE A 213 -25.58 -4.11 3.44
N ARG A 214 -24.90 -4.55 4.49
CA ARG A 214 -25.36 -5.66 5.32
C ARG A 214 -26.49 -5.18 6.24
N GLU A 215 -27.46 -6.03 6.50
CA GLU A 215 -28.47 -5.73 7.52
C GLU A 215 -27.81 -5.35 8.86
N GLY A 216 -28.23 -4.21 9.43
CA GLY A 216 -27.71 -3.70 10.68
C GLY A 216 -26.39 -2.91 10.59
N THR A 217 -25.92 -2.56 9.39
CA THR A 217 -24.78 -1.64 9.18
C THR A 217 -25.22 -0.33 8.53
N ASP A 218 -24.38 0.70 8.66
CA ASP A 218 -24.56 2.03 8.08
C ASP A 218 -23.53 2.37 6.98
N TYR A 219 -22.79 1.36 6.52
CA TYR A 219 -21.75 1.49 5.50
C TYR A 219 -21.89 0.45 4.38
N TYR A 220 -21.29 0.79 3.24
CA TYR A 220 -21.20 -0.07 2.06
C TYR A 220 -19.93 -0.91 2.10
N ARG A 221 -19.98 -2.11 1.52
CA ARG A 221 -18.84 -3.01 1.31
C ARG A 221 -18.89 -3.68 -0.08
N PRO A 222 -17.78 -4.26 -0.57
CA PRO A 222 -17.68 -4.81 -1.93
C PRO A 222 -18.57 -6.03 -2.20
N THR A 223 -18.79 -6.88 -1.20
CA THR A 223 -19.45 -8.17 -1.40
C THR A 223 -20.40 -8.52 -0.27
N SER A 224 -21.43 -9.33 -0.57
CA SER A 224 -22.28 -9.94 0.46
C SER A 224 -21.63 -11.16 1.12
N SER A 225 -20.55 -11.69 0.56
CA SER A 225 -19.84 -12.87 1.06
C SER A 225 -19.24 -12.66 2.46
N ASP A 226 -18.89 -13.77 3.11
CA ASP A 226 -18.15 -13.78 4.36
C ASP A 226 -16.63 -13.72 4.04
N THR A 227 -16.10 -12.49 3.91
CA THR A 227 -14.68 -12.26 3.62
C THR A 227 -13.84 -12.50 4.87
N ILE A 228 -12.52 -12.59 4.71
CA ILE A 228 -11.62 -12.67 5.87
C ILE A 228 -11.74 -11.43 6.78
N MET A 229 -12.10 -10.27 6.24
CA MET A 229 -12.35 -9.04 7.01
C MET A 229 -13.69 -9.07 7.75
N GLN A 230 -14.61 -9.93 7.34
CA GLN A 230 -15.87 -10.21 8.04
C GLN A 230 -15.71 -11.31 9.09
N ASN A 231 -14.98 -12.38 8.78
CA ASN A 231 -14.86 -13.52 9.67
C ASN A 231 -13.46 -14.12 9.54
N SER A 232 -12.59 -13.81 10.49
CA SER A 232 -11.20 -14.29 10.50
C SER A 232 -11.07 -15.81 10.71
N ASN A 233 -12.17 -16.55 10.92
CA ASN A 233 -12.15 -18.01 10.99
C ASN A 233 -12.37 -18.69 9.63
N THR A 234 -12.81 -17.96 8.60
CA THR A 234 -13.15 -18.54 7.29
C THR A 234 -12.97 -17.55 6.15
N GLY A 235 -12.64 -18.06 4.95
CA GLY A 235 -12.71 -17.28 3.72
C GLY A 235 -11.38 -16.68 3.27
N ASP A 236 -11.45 -15.91 2.18
CA ASP A 236 -10.34 -15.19 1.55
C ASP A 236 -10.63 -13.67 1.56
N PHE A 237 -9.72 -12.87 1.04
CA PHE A 237 -10.04 -11.48 0.70
C PHE A 237 -10.97 -11.44 -0.53
N ASP A 238 -11.90 -10.49 -0.53
CA ASP A 238 -12.53 -10.09 -1.79
C ASP A 238 -11.53 -9.38 -2.71
N ALA A 239 -11.94 -9.12 -3.95
CA ALA A 239 -11.07 -8.54 -4.96
C ALA A 239 -10.57 -7.13 -4.61
N VAL A 240 -11.37 -6.33 -3.90
CA VAL A 240 -11.03 -4.96 -3.49
C VAL A 240 -9.99 -4.99 -2.39
N SER A 241 -10.24 -5.77 -1.34
CA SER A 241 -9.27 -5.95 -0.25
C SER A 241 -7.96 -6.58 -0.75
N ARG A 242 -8.04 -7.52 -1.69
CA ARG A 242 -6.85 -8.14 -2.29
C ARG A 242 -6.04 -7.15 -3.13
N GLU A 243 -6.68 -6.35 -3.99
CA GLU A 243 -6.01 -5.32 -4.80
C GLU A 243 -5.20 -4.38 -3.89
N HIS A 244 -5.84 -3.82 -2.86
CA HIS A 244 -5.17 -2.90 -1.95
C HIS A 244 -4.08 -3.56 -1.10
N LEU A 245 -4.23 -4.85 -0.76
CA LEU A 245 -3.19 -5.61 -0.10
C LEU A 245 -1.96 -5.77 -0.98
N ILE A 246 -2.14 -6.05 -2.27
CA ILE A 246 -1.03 -6.13 -3.23
C ILE A 246 -0.36 -4.77 -3.39
N LEU A 247 -1.13 -3.70 -3.59
CA LEU A 247 -0.59 -2.34 -3.69
C LEU A 247 0.16 -1.92 -2.42
N GLY A 248 -0.27 -2.39 -1.25
CA GLY A 248 0.41 -2.20 0.03
C GLY A 248 1.72 -2.99 0.15
N ILE A 249 1.85 -4.15 -0.49
CA ILE A 249 3.13 -4.87 -0.60
C ILE A 249 4.13 -4.04 -1.42
N TYR A 250 3.68 -3.45 -2.53
CA TYR A 250 4.52 -2.61 -3.39
C TYR A 250 4.91 -1.25 -2.79
N ASP A 251 4.39 -0.88 -1.62
CA ASP A 251 4.95 0.24 -0.84
C ASP A 251 6.36 -0.07 -0.29
N TYR A 252 6.72 -1.35 -0.24
CA TYR A 252 7.99 -1.85 0.31
C TYR A 252 8.86 -2.58 -0.71
N VAL A 253 8.29 -2.93 -1.86
CA VAL A 253 8.96 -3.78 -2.86
C VAL A 253 8.87 -3.13 -4.23
N GLN A 254 9.99 -3.10 -4.93
CA GLN A 254 10.11 -2.69 -6.32
C GLN A 254 10.20 -3.92 -7.23
N PRO A 255 9.60 -3.90 -8.43
CA PRO A 255 9.70 -5.00 -9.39
C PRO A 255 11.13 -5.44 -9.73
N ILE A 256 12.08 -4.49 -9.84
CA ILE A 256 13.49 -4.78 -10.18
C ILE A 256 14.32 -4.84 -8.90
N ASP A 257 14.96 -5.98 -8.64
CA ASP A 257 15.90 -6.14 -7.53
C ASP A 257 17.25 -5.50 -7.83
N SER A 258 17.78 -5.80 -9.01
CA SER A 258 19.07 -5.30 -9.43
C SER A 258 19.26 -5.45 -10.94
N TYR A 259 20.26 -4.76 -11.44
CA TYR A 259 20.76 -4.97 -12.78
C TYR A 259 22.29 -4.92 -12.75
N SER A 260 22.92 -5.68 -13.63
CA SER A 260 24.35 -5.68 -13.84
C SER A 260 24.66 -5.35 -15.29
N ILE A 261 25.72 -4.59 -15.48
CA ILE A 261 26.10 -4.03 -16.77
C ILE A 261 27.51 -4.58 -17.05
N SER A 262 27.64 -5.41 -18.09
CA SER A 262 28.88 -6.04 -18.58
C SER A 262 29.19 -5.59 -20.01
N SER A 263 30.43 -5.74 -20.49
CA SER A 263 30.96 -5.05 -21.68
C SER A 263 30.03 -5.02 -22.90
N ASP A 264 29.26 -6.08 -23.10
CA ASP A 264 28.38 -6.31 -24.24
C ASP A 264 26.92 -6.61 -23.85
N SER A 265 26.57 -6.62 -22.56
CA SER A 265 25.21 -6.95 -22.14
C SER A 265 24.78 -6.36 -20.80
N ILE A 266 23.47 -6.13 -20.68
CA ILE A 266 22.80 -5.71 -19.45
C ILE A 266 21.95 -6.89 -18.98
N SER A 267 22.15 -7.32 -17.74
CA SER A 267 21.33 -8.37 -17.10
C SER A 267 20.46 -7.76 -16.01
N VAL A 268 19.22 -8.23 -15.89
CA VAL A 268 18.27 -7.83 -14.84
C VAL A 268 17.96 -9.00 -13.92
N GLN A 269 17.79 -8.72 -12.64
CA GLN A 269 17.14 -9.57 -11.66
C GLN A 269 15.88 -8.87 -11.16
N VAL A 270 14.76 -9.57 -11.20
CA VAL A 270 13.47 -9.10 -10.67
C VAL A 270 13.16 -9.82 -9.36
N VAL A 271 12.28 -9.25 -8.54
CA VAL A 271 11.92 -9.82 -7.22
C VAL A 271 11.42 -11.26 -7.31
N ASP A 272 10.59 -11.56 -8.31
CA ASP A 272 10.10 -12.90 -8.60
C ASP A 272 9.78 -13.02 -10.09
N GLU A 273 10.37 -13.98 -10.76
CA GLU A 273 10.23 -14.20 -12.21
C GLU A 273 8.87 -14.81 -12.59
N GLN A 274 8.14 -15.39 -11.64
CA GLN A 274 6.79 -15.90 -11.85
C GLN A 274 5.74 -14.79 -11.73
N VAL A 275 6.08 -13.68 -11.06
CA VAL A 275 5.17 -12.55 -10.81
C VAL A 275 5.53 -11.35 -11.69
N ILE A 276 6.81 -11.06 -11.87
CA ILE A 276 7.28 -9.89 -12.62
C ILE A 276 7.67 -10.29 -14.03
N SER A 277 6.97 -9.69 -15.01
CA SER A 277 7.36 -9.73 -16.42
C SER A 277 8.32 -8.59 -16.74
N THR A 278 9.14 -8.80 -17.77
CA THR A 278 10.08 -7.78 -18.25
C THR A 278 10.01 -7.60 -19.76
N ALA A 279 10.37 -6.40 -20.22
CA ALA A 279 10.56 -6.08 -21.63
C ALA A 279 11.71 -5.09 -21.80
N TRP A 280 12.47 -5.28 -22.86
CA TRP A 280 13.50 -4.37 -23.33
C TRP A 280 12.96 -3.56 -24.49
N LEU A 281 13.16 -2.25 -24.44
CA LEU A 281 12.83 -1.33 -25.48
C LEU A 281 14.10 -0.65 -26.00
N VAL A 282 14.16 -0.44 -27.31
CA VAL A 282 15.15 0.43 -27.95
C VAL A 282 14.39 1.55 -28.63
N ASP A 283 14.65 2.79 -28.23
CA ASP A 283 13.99 3.98 -28.76
C ASP A 283 12.45 3.87 -28.71
N GLY A 284 11.95 3.29 -27.62
CA GLY A 284 10.52 3.09 -27.36
C GLY A 284 9.89 1.87 -28.05
N GLN A 285 10.65 1.07 -28.81
CA GLN A 285 10.14 -0.16 -29.44
C GLN A 285 10.55 -1.40 -28.66
N ILE A 286 9.60 -2.28 -28.33
CA ILE A 286 9.89 -3.56 -27.67
C ILE A 286 10.73 -4.44 -28.59
N VAL A 287 11.88 -4.90 -28.10
CA VAL A 287 12.81 -5.74 -28.86
C VAL A 287 13.10 -7.09 -28.22
N SER A 288 12.89 -7.24 -26.90
CA SER A 288 13.06 -8.52 -26.20
C SER A 288 12.27 -8.57 -24.89
N GLN A 289 12.03 -9.78 -24.38
CA GLN A 289 11.52 -10.05 -23.03
C GLN A 289 12.48 -10.94 -22.22
N SER A 290 13.73 -11.09 -22.69
CA SER A 290 14.78 -11.84 -21.99
C SER A 290 15.26 -11.12 -20.73
N LYS A 291 15.87 -11.86 -19.80
CA LYS A 291 16.55 -11.28 -18.63
C LYS A 291 17.87 -10.60 -18.94
N GLN A 292 18.36 -10.78 -20.16
CA GLN A 292 19.63 -10.24 -20.62
C GLN A 292 19.43 -9.56 -21.96
N PHE A 293 19.92 -8.33 -22.06
CA PHE A 293 19.96 -7.54 -23.27
C PHE A 293 21.38 -7.52 -23.79
N ASN A 294 21.66 -8.21 -24.90
CA ASN A 294 22.96 -8.16 -25.55
C ASN A 294 22.99 -6.98 -26.52
N LEU A 295 23.92 -6.05 -26.32
CA LEU A 295 24.05 -4.84 -27.13
C LEU A 295 24.34 -5.18 -28.61
N ASN A 296 25.10 -6.25 -28.84
CA ASN A 296 25.53 -6.67 -30.18
C ASN A 296 24.40 -7.31 -31.01
N ASP A 297 23.26 -7.67 -30.40
CA ASP A 297 22.12 -8.25 -31.10
C ASP A 297 21.26 -7.17 -31.80
N TYR A 298 21.50 -5.88 -31.52
CA TYR A 298 20.70 -4.77 -32.00
C TYR A 298 21.56 -3.70 -32.69
N VAL A 299 20.97 -3.01 -33.66
CA VAL A 299 21.59 -1.83 -34.28
C VAL A 299 21.30 -0.62 -33.41
N LEU A 300 22.30 -0.16 -32.65
CA LEU A 300 22.20 1.00 -31.77
C LEU A 300 23.02 2.16 -32.33
N TYR A 301 22.51 3.38 -32.18
CA TYR A 301 23.18 4.62 -32.60
C TYR A 301 23.63 5.43 -31.37
N ASN A 302 24.43 6.47 -31.61
CA ASN A 302 24.62 7.50 -30.58
C ASN A 302 23.24 8.06 -30.23
N ASP A 303 23.01 8.20 -28.93
CA ASP A 303 21.76 8.64 -28.31
C ASP A 303 20.60 7.63 -28.34
N SER A 304 20.81 6.40 -28.82
CA SER A 304 19.82 5.34 -28.64
C SER A 304 19.52 5.12 -27.16
N ILE A 305 18.24 5.03 -26.81
CA ILE A 305 17.76 4.79 -25.46
C ILE A 305 17.37 3.33 -25.34
N VAL A 306 18.09 2.60 -24.51
CA VAL A 306 17.74 1.25 -24.09
C VAL A 306 16.97 1.35 -22.78
N THR A 307 15.74 0.85 -22.75
CA THR A 307 14.88 0.87 -21.56
C THR A 307 14.51 -0.55 -21.17
N LEU A 308 14.75 -0.92 -19.92
CA LEU A 308 14.11 -2.05 -19.27
C LEU A 308 12.82 -1.59 -18.63
N VAL A 309 11.75 -2.34 -18.86
CA VAL A 309 10.49 -2.23 -18.14
C VAL A 309 10.22 -3.53 -17.41
N ALA A 310 9.76 -3.45 -16.17
CA ALA A 310 9.35 -4.59 -15.35
C ALA A 310 7.98 -4.29 -14.72
N TRP A 311 7.07 -5.26 -14.73
CA TRP A 311 5.72 -5.09 -14.19
C TRP A 311 5.14 -6.38 -13.62
N ASP A 312 4.24 -6.26 -12.65
CA ASP A 312 3.47 -7.39 -12.15
C ASP A 312 2.54 -7.95 -13.24
N ASN A 313 2.66 -9.23 -13.55
CA ASN A 313 1.85 -9.89 -14.58
C ASN A 313 0.38 -10.09 -14.19
N CYS A 314 -0.04 -9.60 -13.02
CA CYS A 314 -1.46 -9.45 -12.66
C CYS A 314 -2.07 -8.09 -13.06
N LEU A 315 -1.28 -7.14 -13.56
CA LEU A 315 -1.79 -5.92 -14.19
C LEU A 315 -2.51 -6.31 -15.49
N ASN A 316 -3.84 -6.18 -15.51
CA ASN A 316 -4.61 -6.32 -16.74
C ASN A 316 -4.54 -4.99 -17.52
N THR A 317 -3.92 -4.99 -18.70
CA THR A 317 -3.82 -3.78 -19.55
C THR A 317 -4.78 -3.80 -20.74
N ASP A 318 -5.45 -4.92 -21.05
CA ASP A 318 -6.42 -5.02 -22.14
C ASP A 318 -7.86 -5.16 -21.61
N TYR A 319 -8.42 -4.02 -21.18
CA TYR A 319 -9.81 -3.87 -20.73
C TYR A 319 -10.89 -4.31 -21.75
N SER A 320 -10.51 -4.88 -22.90
CA SER A 320 -11.40 -5.19 -24.02
C SER A 320 -11.48 -6.67 -24.42
N THR A 321 -10.50 -7.52 -24.10
CA THR A 321 -10.47 -8.89 -24.67
C THR A 321 -10.15 -10.05 -23.73
N ASP A 322 -9.79 -9.81 -22.46
CA ASP A 322 -9.69 -10.89 -21.47
C ASP A 322 -10.71 -10.75 -20.34
N ASP A 323 -11.73 -11.61 -20.36
CA ASP A 323 -12.57 -11.83 -19.20
C ASP A 323 -11.79 -12.71 -18.19
N ARG A 324 -11.50 -12.19 -16.99
CA ARG A 324 -10.99 -12.91 -15.80
C ARG A 324 -9.44 -13.00 -15.68
N GLY A 325 -8.81 -12.24 -14.76
CA GLY A 325 -7.49 -12.65 -14.27
C GLY A 325 -6.65 -11.66 -13.46
N GLY A 326 -6.73 -10.36 -13.76
CA GLY A 326 -5.90 -9.39 -13.05
C GLY A 326 -6.30 -9.25 -11.58
N TRP A 327 -5.35 -9.37 -10.65
CA TRP A 327 -5.57 -9.08 -9.22
C TRP A 327 -5.48 -7.59 -8.90
N ILE A 328 -5.07 -6.79 -9.89
CA ILE A 328 -5.00 -5.34 -9.84
C ILE A 328 -5.62 -4.82 -11.14
N ARG A 329 -6.65 -3.98 -10.99
CA ARG A 329 -7.34 -3.24 -12.04
C ARG A 329 -7.07 -1.74 -11.96
N LYS A 330 -6.68 -1.24 -10.78
CA LYS A 330 -6.37 0.18 -10.57
C LYS A 330 -5.07 0.32 -9.79
N ASP A 331 -4.03 0.88 -10.43
CA ASP A 331 -2.73 1.23 -9.84
C ASP A 331 -2.37 2.68 -10.16
N ASP A 332 -3.15 3.61 -9.60
CA ASP A 332 -3.01 5.06 -9.84
C ASP A 332 -1.61 5.60 -9.50
N GLN A 333 -0.82 4.88 -8.69
CA GLN A 333 0.50 5.31 -8.24
C GLN A 333 1.66 4.62 -8.99
N ASN A 334 1.34 3.78 -9.98
CA ASN A 334 2.28 2.98 -10.75
C ASN A 334 3.26 2.22 -9.82
N LYS A 335 2.75 1.58 -8.77
CA LYS A 335 3.56 0.86 -7.79
C LYS A 335 4.05 -0.48 -8.32
N THR A 336 3.24 -1.12 -9.15
CA THR A 336 3.46 -2.50 -9.64
C THR A 336 4.31 -2.55 -10.91
N TRP A 337 4.89 -1.41 -11.28
CA TRP A 337 5.64 -1.19 -12.50
C TRP A 337 6.92 -0.39 -12.20
N GLN A 338 7.98 -0.67 -12.96
CA GLN A 338 9.24 0.06 -12.89
C GLN A 338 9.93 0.09 -14.24
N SER A 339 10.61 1.20 -14.55
CA SER A 339 11.55 1.25 -15.67
C SER A 339 12.92 1.78 -15.27
N VAL A 340 13.92 1.33 -16.01
CA VAL A 340 15.30 1.82 -15.95
C VAL A 340 15.78 2.03 -17.38
N SER A 341 16.37 3.20 -17.65
CA SER A 341 16.82 3.56 -18.99
C SER A 341 18.30 3.92 -19.03
N TRP A 342 18.89 3.66 -20.19
CA TRP A 342 20.30 3.82 -20.49
C TRP A 342 20.43 4.48 -21.85
N GLN A 343 21.19 5.57 -21.92
CA GLN A 343 21.53 6.23 -23.19
C GLN A 343 22.88 5.72 -23.67
N VAL A 344 22.95 5.29 -24.93
CA VAL A 344 24.19 4.94 -25.61
C VAL A 344 24.90 6.22 -26.06
N ALA A 345 26.15 6.43 -25.66
CA ALA A 345 26.99 7.55 -26.05
C ALA A 345 28.26 7.09 -26.80
N ASP A 346 29.08 8.04 -27.26
CA ASP A 346 30.47 7.87 -27.67
C ASP A 346 30.80 6.68 -28.62
N LEU A 347 29.89 6.30 -29.51
CA LEU A 347 30.17 5.32 -30.57
C LEU A 347 31.14 5.92 -31.59
N GLN A 348 32.32 5.32 -31.70
CA GLN A 348 33.26 5.57 -32.80
C GLN A 348 32.90 4.65 -33.99
N GLU A 349 32.79 5.21 -35.20
CA GLU A 349 32.34 4.54 -36.44
C GLU A 349 33.06 3.22 -36.81
N THR A 350 34.18 2.88 -36.17
CA THR A 350 35.01 1.71 -36.50
C THR A 350 34.98 0.57 -35.48
N GLN A 351 34.20 0.64 -34.39
CA GLN A 351 34.11 -0.45 -33.41
C GLN A 351 32.83 -1.27 -33.58
N TYR A 352 32.98 -2.49 -34.11
CA TYR A 352 31.93 -3.53 -34.14
C TYR A 352 31.69 -4.19 -32.77
N ASN A 353 32.40 -3.77 -31.73
CA ASN A 353 32.25 -4.27 -30.37
C ASN A 353 31.83 -3.09 -29.48
N PHE A 354 30.59 -3.10 -28.98
CA PHE A 354 30.11 -2.10 -28.04
C PHE A 354 30.96 -2.14 -26.76
N ASN A 355 31.35 -0.95 -26.27
CA ASN A 355 31.97 -0.78 -24.96
C ASN A 355 31.07 0.11 -24.10
N LEU A 356 30.86 -0.37 -22.89
CA LEU A 356 29.88 0.03 -21.92
C LEU A 356 30.27 1.24 -21.07
N ASN A 357 31.53 1.67 -21.16
CA ASN A 357 31.98 2.97 -20.64
C ASN A 357 31.22 4.15 -21.24
N ASN A 358 30.43 3.90 -22.29
CA ASN A 358 29.68 4.89 -23.03
C ASN A 358 28.17 4.89 -22.70
N ILE A 359 27.72 4.19 -21.66
CA ILE A 359 26.29 4.19 -21.29
C ILE A 359 26.06 5.08 -20.07
N ILE A 360 25.16 6.05 -20.21
CA ILE A 360 24.74 6.92 -19.11
C ILE A 360 23.37 6.47 -18.64
N LYS A 361 23.25 6.15 -17.34
CA LYS A 361 21.94 5.88 -16.72
C LYS A 361 21.11 7.16 -16.75
N LEU A 362 19.95 7.10 -17.41
CA LEU A 362 18.91 8.10 -17.26
C LEU A 362 18.15 7.80 -15.96
N SER A 363 17.68 8.83 -15.25
CA SER A 363 16.97 8.67 -13.97
C SER A 363 15.87 7.61 -14.04
N ASN A 364 15.59 6.94 -12.92
CA ASN A 364 14.43 6.05 -12.81
C ASN A 364 13.17 6.87 -13.11
N ASN A 365 12.60 6.72 -14.30
CA ASN A 365 11.38 7.43 -14.65
C ASN A 365 10.21 6.47 -14.38
N LYS A 366 9.30 6.88 -13.48
CA LYS A 366 7.91 6.42 -13.51
C LYS A 366 7.31 6.93 -14.81
N PHE A 367 7.33 6.12 -15.86
CA PHE A 367 6.97 6.53 -17.22
C PHE A 367 5.61 5.93 -17.55
N PHE A 368 4.54 6.69 -17.31
CA PHE A 368 3.36 6.67 -18.15
C PHE A 368 2.64 8.03 -18.00
N ASP A 369 2.58 8.77 -19.10
CA ASP A 369 1.73 9.94 -19.30
C ASP A 369 1.12 9.81 -20.73
N GLU A 370 -0.22 9.66 -20.76
CA GLU A 370 -1.16 10.21 -21.75
C GLU A 370 -1.24 9.76 -23.25
N SER A 371 -0.76 8.59 -23.70
CA SER A 371 -0.95 8.22 -25.15
C SER A 371 -1.61 6.89 -25.52
N ILE A 372 -2.21 6.17 -24.57
CA ILE A 372 -3.20 5.14 -24.91
C ILE A 372 -4.58 5.70 -24.62
N ASP A 373 -5.14 6.36 -25.64
CA ASP A 373 -6.53 6.78 -25.73
C ASP A 373 -7.45 5.53 -25.66
N MET A 374 -7.75 5.09 -24.43
CA MET A 374 -8.86 4.20 -24.19
C MET A 374 -10.13 5.04 -24.25
N GLY A 375 -10.66 5.19 -25.46
CA GLY A 375 -11.96 5.79 -25.72
C GLY A 375 -13.01 5.22 -24.77
N HIS A 376 -13.31 5.99 -23.72
CA HIS A 376 -14.51 5.77 -22.93
C HIS A 376 -15.68 6.06 -23.85
N HIS A 377 -16.27 4.99 -24.38
CA HIS A 377 -17.67 5.01 -24.76
C HIS A 377 -18.48 5.29 -23.49
N GLY A 378 -18.70 6.59 -23.26
CA GLY A 378 -19.64 7.07 -22.28
C GLY A 378 -20.98 6.37 -22.49
N MET A 379 -21.58 5.93 -21.39
CA MET A 379 -22.96 5.50 -21.35
C MET A 379 -23.81 6.55 -22.06
N ASP A 380 -24.51 6.10 -23.09
CA ASP A 380 -25.43 6.90 -23.88
C ASP A 380 -26.40 7.67 -22.99
N SER A 381 -26.47 8.97 -23.27
CA SER A 381 -27.51 9.89 -22.85
C SER A 381 -28.90 9.35 -23.18
N GLY A 382 -29.68 9.04 -22.16
CA GLY A 382 -30.99 8.44 -22.38
C GLY A 382 -31.99 8.61 -21.24
N TYR A 383 -32.02 9.73 -20.51
CA TYR A 383 -33.19 10.06 -19.69
C TYR A 383 -33.42 11.56 -19.60
N SER A 384 -34.30 12.07 -20.46
CA SER A 384 -34.87 13.41 -20.34
C SER A 384 -36.40 13.34 -20.36
N ARG A 385 -36.99 14.18 -19.51
CA ARG A 385 -38.42 14.59 -19.42
C ARG A 385 -39.38 13.65 -18.69
N PHE A 386 -39.81 14.08 -17.50
CA PHE A 386 -41.13 14.68 -17.31
C PHE A 386 -41.05 15.83 -16.29
N VAL A 387 -41.70 16.95 -16.64
CA VAL A 387 -41.78 18.22 -15.91
C VAL A 387 -43.19 18.36 -15.33
N ASN A 388 -43.25 18.86 -14.08
CA ASN A 388 -44.28 19.59 -13.33
C ASN A 388 -45.79 19.25 -13.43
N ASN A 389 -46.39 19.10 -12.25
CA ASN A 389 -47.48 19.95 -11.73
C ASN A 389 -47.51 19.76 -10.20
N SER A 390 -47.13 20.76 -9.40
CA SER A 390 -48.04 21.75 -8.77
C SER A 390 -49.23 21.12 -8.05
N ASP A 391 -49.22 21.16 -6.72
CA ASP A 391 -50.38 21.65 -5.97
C ASP A 391 -49.98 22.21 -4.60
N TYR A 392 -50.48 23.42 -4.39
CA TYR A 392 -50.42 24.25 -3.19
C TYR A 392 -51.40 23.73 -2.15
N SER A 393 -51.02 23.75 -0.87
CA SER A 393 -51.98 24.10 0.18
C SER A 393 -51.26 24.77 1.35
N GLU A 394 -51.56 26.06 1.52
CA GLU A 394 -51.17 26.90 2.65
C GLU A 394 -51.84 26.42 3.95
N SER A 395 -51.11 26.47 5.07
CA SER A 395 -51.70 26.86 6.33
C SER A 395 -50.68 27.69 7.12
N SER A 396 -51.05 28.94 7.33
CA SER A 396 -50.41 29.95 8.15
C SER A 396 -50.31 29.53 9.62
N ASP A 397 -49.12 29.62 10.22
CA ASP A 397 -49.03 30.20 11.56
C ASP A 397 -47.70 30.90 11.78
N SER A 398 -47.79 32.09 12.36
CA SER A 398 -46.71 33.07 12.48
C SER A 398 -46.20 33.11 13.91
N SER A 399 -44.93 32.74 14.14
CA SER A 399 -44.16 33.26 15.27
C SER A 399 -42.65 32.95 15.16
N ALA A 400 -41.86 34.03 15.09
CA ALA A 400 -40.42 34.14 15.32
C ALA A 400 -39.44 33.55 14.27
N PRO A 401 -38.38 34.29 13.88
CA PRO A 401 -37.37 33.77 12.98
C PRO A 401 -36.52 32.75 13.74
N VAL A 402 -36.67 31.47 13.39
CA VAL A 402 -35.68 30.45 13.73
C VAL A 402 -34.41 30.85 13.01
N GLN A 403 -33.35 31.06 13.78
CA GLN A 403 -32.00 31.28 13.29
C GLN A 403 -31.69 30.21 12.25
N SER A 404 -31.21 30.63 11.07
CA SER A 404 -30.64 29.73 10.07
C SER A 404 -29.62 28.84 10.77
N GLU A 405 -29.94 27.56 10.94
CA GLU A 405 -28.93 26.54 11.19
C GLU A 405 -27.98 26.60 9.99
N TRP A 406 -26.76 27.04 10.27
CA TRP A 406 -25.67 26.95 9.33
C TRP A 406 -25.45 25.46 9.10
N ILE A 407 -25.84 24.96 7.93
CA ILE A 407 -25.47 23.62 7.47
C ILE A 407 -23.96 23.69 7.22
N TRP A 408 -23.19 23.20 8.18
CA TRP A 408 -21.74 23.11 8.12
C TRP A 408 -21.34 21.79 7.47
N GLY A 409 -20.54 21.88 6.41
CA GLY A 409 -19.71 20.77 5.92
C GLY A 409 -20.23 20.08 4.66
N ASP A 410 -20.41 20.80 3.56
CA ASP A 410 -20.40 20.17 2.24
C ASP A 410 -18.94 19.90 1.86
N SER A 411 -18.58 18.62 1.86
CA SER A 411 -17.34 18.09 1.30
C SER A 411 -17.36 18.21 -0.23
N TYR A 412 -16.96 19.36 -0.75
CA TYR A 412 -16.69 19.51 -2.18
C TYR A 412 -15.30 18.98 -2.53
N MET A 413 -15.26 17.84 -3.21
CA MET A 413 -14.18 17.42 -4.13
C MET A 413 -12.76 17.28 -3.56
N GLY A 414 -12.59 16.58 -2.44
CA GLY A 414 -11.25 16.18 -1.95
C GLY A 414 -10.45 17.28 -1.24
N TRP A 415 -11.03 18.46 -1.05
CA TRP A 415 -10.46 19.53 -0.23
C TRP A 415 -10.92 19.37 1.22
N ILE A 416 -10.15 18.66 2.05
CA ILE A 416 -10.40 18.66 3.50
C ILE A 416 -9.83 19.96 4.08
N PHE A 417 -10.64 21.01 4.11
CA PHE A 417 -10.38 22.14 5.02
C PHE A 417 -10.91 21.75 6.40
N TYR A 418 -10.00 21.36 7.30
CA TYR A 418 -10.34 21.29 8.72
C TYR A 418 -10.83 22.67 9.17
N PRO A 419 -11.96 22.79 9.88
CA PRO A 419 -12.27 23.97 10.68
C PRO A 419 -11.43 23.94 11.96
N ALA A 420 -10.11 23.74 11.84
CA ALA A 420 -9.20 24.11 12.89
C ALA A 420 -8.92 25.60 12.66
N GLY A 421 -9.51 26.46 13.50
CA GLY A 421 -9.45 27.92 13.39
C GLY A 421 -8.06 28.55 13.56
N SER A 422 -7.00 27.90 13.07
CA SER A 422 -5.60 28.30 13.21
C SER A 422 -4.71 28.04 11.99
N ILE A 423 -5.18 27.36 10.93
CA ILE A 423 -4.40 27.21 9.68
C ILE A 423 -4.70 28.37 8.70
N ASN A 424 -4.42 29.58 9.14
CA ASN A 424 -4.35 30.74 8.25
C ASN A 424 -2.90 30.91 7.78
N ASN A 425 -2.69 31.10 6.48
CA ASN A 425 -1.38 31.50 5.93
C ASN A 425 -0.26 30.50 6.25
N THR A 426 -0.55 29.20 6.06
CA THR A 426 0.39 28.12 6.39
C THR A 426 0.79 27.30 5.17
N TRP A 427 1.90 26.59 5.31
CA TRP A 427 2.35 25.58 4.37
C TRP A 427 1.86 24.20 4.80
N ILE A 428 1.29 23.43 3.87
CA ILE A 428 0.98 22.01 4.02
C ILE A 428 1.72 21.21 2.95
N TYR A 429 2.14 20.00 3.26
CA TYR A 429 2.69 19.09 2.24
C TYR A 429 1.56 18.22 1.69
N HIS A 430 1.35 18.24 0.37
CA HIS A 430 0.26 17.51 -0.27
C HIS A 430 0.79 16.27 -0.99
N LEU A 431 0.44 15.10 -0.46
CA LEU A 431 0.98 13.81 -0.90
C LEU A 431 0.74 13.54 -2.39
N ASN A 432 -0.47 13.82 -2.90
CA ASN A 432 -0.78 13.57 -4.31
C ASN A 432 -0.06 14.52 -5.27
N PHE A 433 0.40 15.69 -4.80
CA PHE A 433 1.17 16.62 -5.65
C PHE A 433 2.67 16.52 -5.41
N GLY A 434 3.10 15.76 -4.39
CA GLY A 434 4.51 15.64 -3.99
C GLY A 434 5.18 16.98 -3.64
N THR A 435 4.40 18.02 -3.30
CA THR A 435 4.91 19.38 -3.08
C THR A 435 4.27 20.07 -1.88
N TRP A 436 4.92 21.14 -1.42
CA TRP A 436 4.38 22.06 -0.43
C TRP A 436 3.36 23.01 -1.11
N ILE A 437 2.19 23.12 -0.51
CA ILE A 437 1.12 24.06 -0.86
C ILE A 437 1.02 25.10 0.25
N TYR A 438 1.01 26.37 -0.12
CA TYR A 438 0.66 27.47 0.75
C TYR A 438 -0.84 27.76 0.66
N ILE A 439 -1.55 27.67 1.79
CA ILE A 439 -3.00 27.91 1.86
C ILE A 439 -3.26 29.30 2.44
N SER A 440 -4.00 30.12 1.68
CA SER A 440 -4.50 31.43 2.10
C SER A 440 -6.04 31.38 2.17
N MET A 441 -6.63 31.56 3.36
CA MET A 441 -8.09 31.60 3.49
C MET A 441 -8.64 32.84 2.78
N GLY A 442 -9.60 32.64 1.87
CA GLY A 442 -10.31 33.69 1.14
C GLY A 442 -9.77 33.98 -0.26
N GLU A 443 -8.56 33.51 -0.57
CA GLU A 443 -7.94 33.72 -1.88
C GLU A 443 -7.55 32.43 -2.59
N GLY A 444 -7.74 31.23 -2.03
CA GLY A 444 -7.37 29.97 -2.70
C GLY A 444 -6.02 29.39 -2.24
N ALA A 445 -5.43 28.51 -3.05
CA ALA A 445 -4.20 27.80 -2.73
C ALA A 445 -3.10 28.12 -3.74
N TRP A 446 -1.91 28.44 -3.23
CA TRP A 446 -0.69 28.58 -4.01
C TRP A 446 0.17 27.34 -3.85
N CYS A 447 0.69 26.80 -4.94
CA CYS A 447 1.60 25.67 -4.93
C CYS A 447 2.75 25.91 -5.89
N HIS A 448 3.93 25.40 -5.54
CA HIS A 448 5.11 25.49 -6.39
C HIS A 448 5.43 24.10 -6.94
N PHE A 449 5.09 23.85 -8.20
CA PHE A 449 5.38 22.57 -8.86
C PHE A 449 5.76 22.76 -10.32
N ARG A 450 6.62 21.86 -10.82
CA ARG A 450 7.27 21.96 -12.15
C ARG A 450 7.98 23.30 -12.39
N GLY A 451 8.53 23.90 -11.32
CA GLY A 451 9.39 25.09 -11.41
C GLY A 451 8.66 26.44 -11.50
N SER A 452 7.35 26.47 -11.29
CA SER A 452 6.54 27.70 -11.35
C SER A 452 5.53 27.79 -10.21
N TRP A 453 5.19 29.01 -9.81
CA TRP A 453 4.08 29.26 -8.88
C TRP A 453 2.74 29.15 -9.59
N LYS A 454 1.85 28.36 -8.99
CA LYS A 454 0.52 28.09 -9.52
C LYS A 454 -0.55 28.33 -8.46
N TRP A 455 -1.68 28.85 -8.89
CA TRP A 455 -2.80 29.20 -8.04
C TRP A 455 -4.07 28.47 -8.45
N THR A 456 -4.88 28.02 -7.49
CA THR A 456 -6.22 27.50 -7.74
C THR A 456 -7.17 27.93 -6.62
N SER A 457 -8.48 27.89 -6.87
CA SER A 457 -9.52 28.00 -5.85
C SER A 457 -10.54 26.87 -6.03
N PRO A 458 -11.45 26.64 -5.06
CA PRO A 458 -12.54 25.68 -5.21
C PRO A 458 -13.42 25.94 -6.45
N GLU A 459 -13.53 27.19 -6.91
CA GLU A 459 -14.40 27.59 -8.02
C GLU A 459 -13.77 27.31 -9.40
N VAL A 460 -12.44 27.25 -9.46
CA VAL A 460 -11.69 27.08 -10.72
C VAL A 460 -10.95 25.74 -10.80
N TYR A 461 -10.87 24.98 -9.72
CA TYR A 461 -10.35 23.61 -9.76
C TYR A 461 -11.15 22.76 -10.77
N PRO A 462 -10.51 21.90 -11.59
CA PRO A 462 -9.10 21.48 -11.55
C PRO A 462 -8.13 22.37 -12.34
N TYR A 463 -8.50 23.59 -12.69
CA TYR A 463 -7.58 24.51 -13.40
C TYR A 463 -6.68 25.26 -12.43
N PHE A 464 -5.39 25.31 -12.76
CA PHE A 464 -4.37 26.07 -12.04
C PHE A 464 -3.90 27.23 -12.91
N TYR A 465 -3.91 28.44 -12.37
CA TYR A 465 -3.32 29.60 -13.01
C TYR A 465 -1.79 29.59 -12.79
N ASN A 466 -1.03 29.45 -13.87
CA ASN A 466 0.42 29.56 -13.85
C ASN A 466 0.82 31.04 -13.95
N TYR A 467 1.42 31.55 -12.87
CA TYR A 467 1.77 32.96 -12.76
C TYR A 467 2.86 33.38 -13.77
N ASP A 468 3.85 32.51 -13.98
CA ASP A 468 5.01 32.81 -14.82
C ASP A 468 4.64 32.86 -16.31
N THR A 469 3.69 32.03 -16.74
CA THR A 469 3.22 31.99 -18.14
C THR A 469 1.93 32.78 -18.38
N SER A 470 1.24 33.21 -17.31
CA SER A 470 -0.08 33.84 -17.38
C SER A 470 -1.12 33.01 -18.12
N THR A 471 -1.10 31.68 -17.93
CA THR A 471 -2.04 30.73 -18.55
C THR A 471 -2.74 29.86 -17.53
N TRP A 472 -3.95 29.41 -17.87
CA TRP A 472 -4.67 28.39 -17.12
C TRP A 472 -4.28 27.01 -17.63
N GLU A 473 -3.82 26.17 -16.73
CA GLU A 473 -3.46 24.78 -17.00
C GLU A 473 -4.54 23.89 -16.37
N TYR A 474 -5.11 22.99 -17.16
CA TYR A 474 -5.97 21.94 -16.61
C TYR A 474 -5.11 20.92 -15.90
N PHE A 475 -5.43 20.62 -14.65
CA PHE A 475 -4.77 19.57 -13.90
C PHE A 475 -5.67 18.33 -13.88
N SER A 476 -5.51 17.43 -14.86
CA SER A 476 -6.04 16.08 -14.73
C SER A 476 -5.37 15.43 -13.51
N GLN A 477 -6.15 14.86 -12.59
CA GLN A 477 -5.60 13.89 -11.67
C GLN A 477 -5.10 12.72 -12.53
N GLY A 478 -3.78 12.59 -12.63
CA GLY A 478 -3.12 11.42 -13.21
C GLY A 478 -3.26 10.22 -12.30
#